data_AF-A0A326GBW1-F1
#
_entry.id   AF-A0A326GBW1-F1
#
_cell.length_a   1.000
_cell.length_b   1.000
_cell.length_c   1.000
_cell.angle_alpha   90.00
_cell.angle_beta   90.00
_cell.angle_gamma   90.00
#
_symmetry.space_group_name_H-M   'P 1'
#
loop_
_entity.id
_entity.type
_entity.pdbx_description
1 polymer ?
#
loop_
_entity_poly.entity_id
_entity_poly.type
_entity_poly.pdbx_seq_one_letter_code
_entity_poly.pdbx_strand_id
1 'polypeptide(L)'
;PASADWTMVHAITRQESQFAQNAISHAGARGLMQLMPGTAREQAGKLGMNYMSSNLIDSPSYNIQLGNAYFARMMDYFGGSYPLAIAAYNAGPGNVNKWLRANGDPRTSAIGYVEWIEKIPIYETKNYVQRVIENAAVYEQLNPDRARLGRPRLASDFLR
;
A
#
# COMPACT_ATOMS: atom_id res chain seq x y z
N PRO A 1 7.56 11.84 6.43
CA PRO A 1 7.79 11.79 7.89
C PRO A 1 8.96 10.85 8.22
N ALA A 2 9.74 11.13 9.25
CA ALA A 2 10.93 10.31 9.60
C ALA A 2 10.62 8.84 9.96
N SER A 3 9.35 8.51 10.23
CA SER A 3 8.86 7.16 10.52
C SER A 3 8.15 6.46 9.35
N ALA A 4 8.07 7.09 8.17
CA ALA A 4 7.42 6.50 7.01
C ALA A 4 8.32 5.46 6.33
N ASP A 5 7.75 4.33 5.92
CA ASP A 5 8.47 3.33 5.12
C ASP A 5 8.74 3.96 3.75
N TRP A 6 9.94 4.53 3.58
CA TRP A 6 10.31 5.31 2.41
C TRP A 6 10.08 4.51 1.12
N THR A 7 10.48 3.23 1.11
CA THR A 7 10.29 2.32 -0.01
C THR A 7 8.82 2.19 -0.37
N MET A 8 7.97 1.86 0.60
CA MET A 8 6.56 1.59 0.32
C MET A 8 5.76 2.85 -0.02
N VAL A 9 6.09 3.99 0.59
CA VAL A 9 5.49 5.28 0.22
C VAL A 9 5.76 5.58 -1.26
N HIS A 10 6.99 5.43 -1.73
CA HIS A 10 7.32 5.70 -3.14
C HIS A 10 6.71 4.67 -4.09
N ALA A 11 6.74 3.39 -3.72
CA ALA A 11 6.18 2.31 -4.52
C ALA A 11 4.67 2.44 -4.73
N ILE A 12 3.93 2.72 -3.66
CA ILE A 12 2.48 2.94 -3.68
C ILE A 12 2.15 4.25 -4.40
N THR A 13 2.81 5.36 -4.06
CA THR A 13 2.56 6.67 -4.70
C THR A 13 2.77 6.61 -6.22
N ARG A 14 3.81 5.89 -6.67
CA ARG A 14 4.06 5.68 -8.10
C ARG A 14 2.91 4.95 -8.77
N GLN A 15 2.38 3.92 -8.14
CA GLN A 15 1.28 3.12 -8.68
C GLN A 15 -0.05 3.86 -8.64
N GLU A 16 -0.30 4.65 -7.60
CA GLU A 16 -1.56 5.35 -7.37
C GLU A 16 -1.74 6.60 -8.25
N SER A 17 -0.71 7.44 -8.35
CA SER A 17 -0.84 8.76 -8.98
C SER A 17 0.27 9.09 -9.95
N GLN A 18 1.30 8.24 -10.06
CA GLN A 18 2.55 8.61 -10.74
C GLN A 18 3.13 9.94 -10.21
N PHE A 19 2.92 10.20 -8.91
CA PHE A 19 3.28 11.44 -8.21
C PHE A 19 2.49 12.71 -8.59
N ALA A 20 1.35 12.57 -9.28
CA ALA A 20 0.43 13.68 -9.52
C ALA A 20 -0.32 14.08 -8.23
N GLN A 21 0.05 15.22 -7.65
CA GLN A 21 -0.52 15.70 -6.38
C GLN A 21 -2.00 16.04 -6.45
N ASN A 22 -2.49 16.44 -7.61
CA ASN A 22 -3.88 16.82 -7.87
C ASN A 22 -4.73 15.69 -8.48
N ALA A 23 -4.24 14.44 -8.46
CA ALA A 23 -4.98 13.30 -8.99
C ALA A 23 -6.28 13.06 -8.22
N ILE A 24 -7.38 12.91 -8.95
CA ILE A 24 -8.69 12.51 -8.43
C ILE A 24 -9.19 11.34 -9.29
N SER A 25 -9.43 10.17 -8.68
CA SER A 25 -10.00 9.04 -9.41
C SER A 25 -11.49 9.20 -9.67
N HIS A 26 -12.03 8.42 -10.62
CA HIS A 26 -13.48 8.34 -10.88
C HIS A 26 -14.30 7.96 -9.64
N ALA A 27 -13.73 7.17 -8.73
CA ALA A 27 -14.36 6.79 -7.46
C ALA A 27 -14.21 7.85 -6.37
N GLY A 28 -13.42 8.91 -6.60
CA GLY A 28 -13.20 10.01 -5.67
C GLY A 28 -12.00 9.85 -4.75
N ALA A 29 -11.07 8.94 -5.04
CA ALA A 29 -9.77 8.85 -4.37
C ALA A 29 -8.91 10.06 -4.70
N ARG A 30 -8.08 10.55 -3.76
CA ARG A 30 -7.42 11.86 -3.91
C ARG A 30 -5.93 11.87 -3.57
N GLY A 31 -5.20 12.64 -4.35
CA GLY A 31 -3.81 13.02 -4.13
C GLY A 31 -2.81 11.91 -4.39
N LEU A 32 -1.59 12.09 -3.88
CA LEU A 32 -0.42 11.25 -4.16
C LEU A 32 -0.65 9.76 -3.91
N MET A 33 -1.25 9.43 -2.77
CA MET A 33 -1.49 8.05 -2.36
C MET A 33 -2.96 7.63 -2.55
N GLN A 34 -3.71 8.38 -3.37
CA GLN A 34 -5.12 8.12 -3.75
C GLN A 34 -5.99 7.64 -2.59
N LEU A 35 -6.12 8.48 -1.56
CA LEU A 35 -6.95 8.13 -0.41
C LEU A 35 -8.42 8.41 -0.68
N MET A 36 -9.27 7.43 -0.37
CA MET A 36 -10.71 7.64 -0.25
C MET A 36 -11.00 8.58 0.93
N PRO A 37 -11.95 9.54 0.80
CA PRO A 37 -12.29 10.48 1.88
C PRO A 37 -12.64 9.81 3.21
N GLY A 38 -13.34 8.66 3.17
CA GLY A 38 -13.68 7.87 4.36
C GLY A 38 -12.44 7.31 5.06
N THR A 39 -11.52 6.70 4.30
CA THR A 39 -10.24 6.17 4.81
C THR A 39 -9.38 7.27 5.38
N ALA A 40 -9.28 8.41 4.68
CA ALA A 40 -8.52 9.57 5.13
C ALA A 40 -9.08 10.15 6.44
N ARG A 41 -10.40 10.26 6.58
CA ARG A 41 -11.04 10.72 7.82
C ARG A 41 -10.77 9.76 8.98
N GLU A 42 -10.89 8.46 8.73
CA GLU A 42 -10.58 7.44 9.75
C GLU A 42 -9.13 7.56 10.21
N GLN A 43 -8.18 7.66 9.28
CA GLN A 43 -6.75 7.76 9.65
C GLN A 43 -6.41 9.08 10.34
N ALA A 44 -6.99 10.21 9.90
CA ALA A 44 -6.79 11.48 10.57
C ALA A 44 -7.23 11.41 12.03
N GLY A 45 -8.41 10.82 12.30
CA GLY A 45 -8.90 10.59 13.66
C GLY A 45 -7.96 9.72 14.51
N LYS A 46 -7.43 8.62 13.94
CA LYS A 46 -6.47 7.75 14.64
C LYS A 46 -5.14 8.42 14.96
N LEU A 47 -4.72 9.36 14.14
CA LEU A 47 -3.49 10.14 14.35
C LEU A 47 -3.72 11.38 15.22
N GLY A 48 -4.95 11.66 15.67
CA GLY A 48 -5.29 12.89 16.38
C GLY A 48 -5.16 14.15 15.51
N MET A 49 -5.24 14.00 14.19
CA MET A 49 -5.16 15.08 13.22
C MET A 49 -6.55 15.54 12.80
N ASN A 50 -6.71 16.85 12.54
CA ASN A 50 -7.94 17.39 11.98
C ASN A 50 -8.12 16.92 10.53
N TYR A 51 -9.26 16.28 10.23
CA TYR A 51 -9.59 15.89 8.87
C TYR A 51 -9.93 17.12 8.01
N MET A 52 -9.11 17.40 7.00
CA MET A 52 -9.38 18.42 5.98
C MET A 52 -9.36 17.79 4.59
N SER A 53 -10.51 17.80 3.91
CA SER A 53 -10.67 17.12 2.61
C SER A 53 -9.86 17.78 1.49
N SER A 54 -9.71 19.10 1.53
CA SER A 54 -8.87 19.88 0.60
C SER A 54 -7.39 19.51 0.72
N ASN A 55 -6.91 19.31 1.95
CA ASN A 55 -5.51 18.94 2.23
C ASN A 55 -5.11 17.57 1.67
N LEU A 56 -6.06 16.73 1.23
CA LEU A 56 -5.72 15.52 0.48
C LEU A 56 -5.07 15.84 -0.88
N ILE A 57 -5.27 17.06 -1.40
CA ILE A 57 -4.68 17.56 -2.65
C ILE A 57 -3.66 18.65 -2.33
N ASP A 58 -4.08 19.65 -1.53
CA ASP A 58 -3.29 20.87 -1.32
C ASP A 58 -2.04 20.66 -0.44
N SER A 59 -1.99 19.55 0.29
CA SER A 59 -0.88 19.21 1.18
C SER A 59 -0.34 17.81 0.91
N PRO A 60 0.72 17.69 0.07
CA PRO A 60 1.38 16.43 -0.21
C PRO A 60 1.83 15.68 1.05
N SER A 61 2.37 16.42 2.04
CA SER A 61 2.82 15.83 3.30
C SER A 61 1.67 15.25 4.11
N TYR A 62 0.52 15.92 4.14
CA TYR A 62 -0.69 15.43 4.79
C TYR A 62 -1.21 14.16 4.10
N ASN A 63 -1.30 14.15 2.77
CA ASN A 63 -1.73 12.98 2.00
C ASN A 63 -0.81 11.78 2.25
N ILE A 64 0.52 11.99 2.16
CA ILE A 64 1.52 10.94 2.42
C ILE A 64 1.44 10.45 3.87
N GLN A 65 1.26 11.34 4.85
CA GLN A 65 1.18 10.94 6.25
C GLN A 65 -0.01 10.03 6.52
N LEU A 66 -1.19 10.38 5.99
CA LEU A 66 -2.38 9.54 6.11
C LEU A 66 -2.24 8.22 5.35
N GLY A 67 -1.68 8.25 4.14
CA GLY A 67 -1.50 7.05 3.31
C GLY A 67 -0.49 6.09 3.91
N ASN A 68 0.64 6.60 4.40
CA ASN A 68 1.62 5.81 5.12
C ASN A 68 1.04 5.20 6.41
N ALA A 69 0.25 5.97 7.17
CA ALA A 69 -0.40 5.44 8.37
C ALA A 69 -1.43 4.34 8.03
N TYR A 70 -2.20 4.51 6.95
CA TYR A 70 -3.12 3.48 6.48
C TYR A 70 -2.38 2.21 6.06
N PHE A 71 -1.31 2.33 5.29
CA PHE A 71 -0.51 1.18 4.85
C PHE A 71 0.18 0.49 6.03
N ALA A 72 0.77 1.23 6.98
CA ALA A 72 1.36 0.66 8.19
C ALA A 72 0.34 -0.17 8.99
N ARG A 73 -0.88 0.33 9.14
CA ARG A 73 -1.97 -0.43 9.76
C ARG A 73 -2.31 -1.72 8.99
N MET A 74 -2.25 -1.71 7.66
CA MET A 74 -2.46 -2.93 6.86
C MET A 74 -1.31 -3.92 7.05
N MET A 75 -0.06 -3.45 7.12
CA MET A 75 1.09 -4.29 7.47
C MET A 75 0.89 -4.96 8.83
N ASP A 76 0.50 -4.19 9.86
CA ASP A 76 0.24 -4.75 11.20
C ASP A 76 -0.90 -5.76 11.19
N TYR A 77 -2.02 -5.42 10.53
CA TYR A 77 -3.21 -6.29 10.46
C TYR A 77 -2.93 -7.63 9.77
N PHE A 78 -2.08 -7.62 8.73
CA PHE A 78 -1.70 -8.83 8.00
C PHE A 78 -0.41 -9.49 8.49
N GLY A 79 0.11 -9.10 9.68
CA GLY A 79 1.25 -9.77 10.30
C GLY A 79 2.57 -9.53 9.57
N GLY A 80 2.74 -8.36 8.97
CA GLY A 80 3.93 -7.97 8.21
C GLY A 80 3.94 -8.45 6.76
N SER A 81 2.84 -9.03 6.27
CA SER A 81 2.77 -9.57 4.91
C SER A 81 2.58 -8.46 3.86
N TYR A 82 3.59 -8.25 3.02
CA TYR A 82 3.54 -7.21 1.99
C TYR A 82 2.45 -7.47 0.93
N PRO A 83 2.33 -8.67 0.32
CA PRO A 83 1.33 -8.90 -0.72
C PRO A 83 -0.10 -8.68 -0.20
N LEU A 84 -0.38 -9.12 1.03
CA LEU A 84 -1.70 -8.96 1.66
C LEU A 84 -1.99 -7.49 2.01
N ALA A 85 -1.01 -6.77 2.58
CA ALA A 85 -1.17 -5.36 2.93
C ALA A 85 -1.34 -4.48 1.69
N ILE A 86 -0.58 -4.74 0.62
CA ILE A 86 -0.69 -4.04 -0.66
C ILE A 86 -2.07 -4.31 -1.29
N ALA A 87 -2.52 -5.57 -1.31
CA ALA A 87 -3.85 -5.92 -1.80
C ALA A 87 -4.95 -5.22 -0.99
N ALA A 88 -4.79 -5.14 0.33
CA ALA A 88 -5.76 -4.49 1.21
C ALA A 88 -5.76 -2.96 1.09
N TYR A 89 -4.63 -2.35 0.72
CA TYR A 89 -4.56 -0.93 0.41
C TYR A 89 -5.47 -0.59 -0.77
N ASN A 90 -5.41 -1.38 -1.84
CA ASN A 90 -6.20 -1.18 -3.07
C ASN A 90 -7.65 -1.66 -2.96
N ALA A 91 -7.88 -2.88 -2.47
CA ALA A 91 -9.21 -3.51 -2.48
C ALA A 91 -9.92 -3.52 -1.12
N GLY A 92 -9.26 -3.03 -0.07
CA GLY A 92 -9.76 -3.07 1.31
C GLY A 92 -9.53 -4.42 2.00
N PRO A 93 -9.30 -4.42 3.34
CA PRO A 93 -8.99 -5.65 4.10
C PRO A 93 -10.15 -6.65 4.11
N GLY A 94 -11.40 -6.18 3.96
CA GLY A 94 -12.58 -7.06 3.89
C GLY A 94 -12.55 -8.00 2.68
N ASN A 95 -12.08 -7.53 1.53
CA ASN A 95 -11.93 -8.35 0.33
C ASN A 95 -10.76 -9.33 0.46
N VAL A 96 -9.60 -8.87 0.95
CA VAL A 96 -8.45 -9.74 1.23
C VAL A 96 -8.83 -10.88 2.19
N ASN A 97 -9.57 -10.58 3.25
CA ASN A 97 -10.07 -11.62 4.17
C ASN A 97 -11.01 -12.64 3.50
N LYS A 98 -11.82 -12.23 2.52
CA LYS A 98 -12.64 -13.18 1.73
C LYS A 98 -11.75 -14.09 0.89
N TRP A 99 -10.72 -13.54 0.25
CA TRP A 99 -9.80 -14.29 -0.60
C TRP A 99 -8.92 -15.24 0.22
N LEU A 100 -8.46 -14.84 1.40
CA LEU A 100 -7.74 -15.74 2.33
C LEU A 100 -8.59 -16.97 2.70
N ARG A 101 -9.89 -16.78 3.00
CA ARG A 101 -10.81 -17.90 3.28
C ARG A 101 -11.05 -18.81 2.07
N ALA A 102 -11.11 -18.24 0.87
CA ALA A 102 -11.42 -18.98 -0.35
C ALA A 102 -10.19 -19.71 -0.95
N ASN A 103 -9.02 -19.07 -0.88
CA ASN A 103 -7.82 -19.49 -1.61
C ASN A 103 -6.76 -20.14 -0.71
N GLY A 104 -6.88 -20.00 0.61
CA GLY A 104 -5.84 -20.34 1.58
C GLY A 104 -5.04 -19.11 2.04
N ASP A 105 -4.42 -19.22 3.22
CA ASP A 105 -3.58 -18.15 3.80
C ASP A 105 -2.09 -18.43 3.53
N PRO A 106 -1.40 -17.59 2.74
CA PRO A 106 0.01 -17.83 2.43
C PRO A 106 0.93 -17.69 3.65
N ARG A 107 0.48 -17.00 4.71
CA ARG A 107 1.24 -16.82 5.95
C ARG A 107 1.35 -18.11 6.77
N THR A 108 0.40 -19.03 6.59
CA THR A 108 0.41 -20.35 7.24
C THR A 108 0.98 -21.44 6.34
N SER A 109 1.56 -21.06 5.19
CA SER A 109 2.05 -21.98 4.16
C SER A 109 0.96 -22.89 3.56
N ALA A 110 -0.33 -22.56 3.73
CA ALA A 110 -1.43 -23.28 3.08
C ALA A 110 -1.42 -23.11 1.55
N ILE A 111 -0.77 -22.05 1.05
CA ILE A 111 -0.57 -21.73 -0.36
C ILE A 111 0.70 -20.88 -0.51
N GLY A 112 1.37 -20.93 -1.66
CA GLY A 112 2.48 -20.01 -1.94
C GLY A 112 2.01 -18.58 -2.22
N TYR A 113 2.82 -17.56 -1.91
CA TYR A 113 2.46 -16.15 -2.15
C TYR A 113 2.16 -15.84 -3.62
N VAL A 114 2.98 -16.34 -4.55
CA VAL A 114 2.75 -16.13 -5.99
C VAL A 114 1.41 -16.73 -6.41
N GLU A 115 1.13 -17.96 -5.98
CA GLU A 115 -0.13 -18.63 -6.30
C GLU A 115 -1.33 -17.92 -5.67
N TRP A 116 -1.19 -17.41 -4.43
CA TRP A 116 -2.24 -16.61 -3.79
C TRP A 116 -2.55 -15.32 -4.57
N ILE A 117 -1.50 -14.59 -4.99
CA ILE A 117 -1.65 -13.39 -5.84
C ILE A 117 -2.37 -13.75 -7.14
N GLU A 118 -2.00 -14.87 -7.78
CA GLU A 118 -2.62 -15.32 -9.01
C GLU A 118 -4.09 -15.76 -8.85
N LYS A 119 -4.51 -16.11 -7.64
CA LYS A 119 -5.92 -16.41 -7.32
C LYS A 119 -6.74 -15.19 -6.89
N ILE A 120 -6.17 -13.98 -6.85
CA ILE A 120 -6.96 -12.75 -6.62
C ILE A 120 -7.96 -12.60 -7.79
N PRO A 121 -9.28 -12.53 -7.52
CA PRO A 121 -10.30 -12.54 -8.57
C PRO A 121 -10.43 -11.20 -9.30
N ILE A 122 -9.97 -10.11 -8.70
CA ILE A 122 -9.98 -8.78 -9.33
C ILE A 122 -8.64 -8.57 -10.03
N TYR A 123 -8.67 -8.59 -11.37
CA TYR A 123 -7.46 -8.41 -12.19
C TYR A 123 -6.70 -7.11 -11.85
N GLU A 124 -7.44 -6.01 -11.62
CA GLU A 124 -6.85 -4.73 -11.23
C GLU A 124 -6.02 -4.86 -9.95
N THR A 125 -6.57 -5.48 -8.90
CA THR A 125 -5.86 -5.67 -7.63
C THR A 125 -4.68 -6.64 -7.78
N LYS A 126 -4.83 -7.71 -8.57
CA LYS A 126 -3.71 -8.62 -8.87
C LYS A 126 -2.53 -7.86 -9.47
N ASN A 127 -2.78 -7.12 -10.56
CA ASN A 127 -1.75 -6.33 -11.22
C ASN A 127 -1.21 -5.24 -10.29
N TYR A 128 -2.05 -4.60 -9.48
CA TYR A 128 -1.63 -3.61 -8.50
C TYR A 128 -0.58 -4.19 -7.52
N VAL A 129 -0.83 -5.39 -6.97
CA VAL A 129 0.12 -6.04 -6.04
C VAL A 129 1.47 -6.28 -6.71
N GLN A 130 1.46 -6.83 -7.92
CA GLN A 130 2.68 -7.11 -8.69
C GLN A 130 3.47 -5.81 -8.95
N ARG A 131 2.79 -4.75 -9.42
CA ARG A 131 3.42 -3.46 -9.73
C ARG A 131 4.00 -2.76 -8.52
N VAL A 132 3.33 -2.78 -7.37
CA VAL A 132 3.87 -2.16 -6.16
C VAL A 132 5.10 -2.92 -5.66
N ILE A 133 5.13 -4.25 -5.74
CA ILE A 133 6.31 -5.05 -5.38
C ILE A 133 7.48 -4.76 -6.33
N GLU A 134 7.23 -4.70 -7.65
CA GLU A 134 8.22 -4.31 -8.65
C GLU A 134 8.78 -2.91 -8.36
N ASN A 135 7.89 -1.93 -8.12
CA ASN A 135 8.29 -0.56 -7.79
C ASN A 135 9.13 -0.51 -6.52
N ALA A 136 8.76 -1.25 -5.47
CA ALA A 136 9.49 -1.29 -4.20
C ALA A 136 10.92 -1.80 -4.39
N ALA A 137 11.09 -2.89 -5.15
CA ALA A 137 12.41 -3.40 -5.50
C ALA A 137 13.23 -2.35 -6.28
N VAL A 138 12.65 -1.74 -7.31
CA VAL A 138 13.31 -0.69 -8.11
C VAL A 138 13.73 0.50 -7.26
N TYR A 139 12.85 1.00 -6.38
CA TYR A 139 13.16 2.16 -5.53
C TYR A 139 14.29 1.87 -4.55
N GLU A 140 14.39 0.66 -4.01
CA GLU A 140 15.54 0.28 -3.18
C GLU A 140 16.83 0.15 -4.00
N GLN A 141 16.78 -0.34 -5.24
CA GLN A 141 17.98 -0.36 -6.11
C GLN A 141 18.47 1.05 -6.46
N LEU A 142 17.54 1.97 -6.72
CA LEU A 142 17.87 3.37 -7.01
C LEU A 142 18.33 4.15 -5.78
N ASN A 143 17.90 3.74 -4.57
CA ASN A 143 18.18 4.42 -3.31
C ASN A 143 18.60 3.41 -2.21
N PRO A 144 19.77 2.77 -2.33
CA PRO A 144 20.19 1.72 -1.41
C PRO A 144 20.30 2.16 0.06
N ASP A 145 20.64 3.43 0.29
CA ASP A 145 20.74 4.07 1.60
C ASP A 145 19.38 4.20 2.32
N ARG A 146 18.28 4.14 1.56
CA ARG A 146 16.91 4.18 2.09
C ARG A 146 16.33 2.79 2.34
N ALA A 147 17.00 1.72 1.89
CA ALA A 147 16.51 0.36 2.04
C ALA A 147 16.55 -0.07 3.51
N ARG A 148 15.43 -0.61 4.02
CA ARG A 148 15.26 -0.93 5.45
C ARG A 148 16.25 -1.98 5.96
N LEU A 149 16.68 -2.91 5.10
CA LEU A 149 17.58 -4.00 5.47
C LEU A 149 19.07 -3.62 5.32
N GLY A 150 19.40 -2.36 5.05
CA GLY A 150 20.77 -1.93 4.75
C GLY A 150 21.31 -2.46 3.42
N ARG A 151 20.47 -3.19 2.67
CA ARG A 151 20.70 -3.62 1.29
C ARG A 151 19.41 -3.48 0.50
N PRO A 152 19.50 -3.22 -0.81
CA PRO A 152 18.35 -3.34 -1.69
C PRO A 152 17.77 -4.76 -1.71
N ARG A 153 16.45 -4.85 -1.68
CA ARG A 153 15.70 -6.10 -1.84
C ARG A 153 15.37 -6.38 -3.31
N LEU A 154 15.29 -7.66 -3.64
CA LEU A 154 14.67 -8.13 -4.88
C LEU A 154 13.16 -8.25 -4.70
N ALA A 155 12.39 -8.33 -5.79
CA ALA A 155 10.94 -8.52 -5.72
C ALA A 155 10.54 -9.75 -4.87
N SER A 156 11.32 -10.82 -4.93
CA SER A 156 11.10 -12.04 -4.13
C SER A 156 11.24 -11.83 -2.62
N ASP A 157 12.08 -10.89 -2.17
CA ASP A 157 12.24 -10.57 -0.73
C ASP A 157 10.98 -9.92 -0.12
N PHE A 158 10.05 -9.44 -0.97
CA PHE A 158 8.76 -8.90 -0.58
C PHE A 158 7.63 -9.94 -0.60
N LEU A 159 7.87 -11.17 -1.07
CA LEU A 159 6.86 -12.24 -1.07
C LEU A 159 6.80 -12.95 0.29
N ARG A 160 6.51 -12.19 1.33
CA ARG A 160 6.40 -12.63 2.73
C ARG A 160 5.39 -11.80 3.48
#